data_AF-A0A7S0R1N9-F1
#
_entry.id   AF-A0A7S0R1N9-F1
#
_cell.length_a   1.000
_cell.length_b   1.000
_cell.length_c   1.000
_cell.angle_alpha   90.00
_cell.angle_beta   90.00
_cell.angle_gamma   90.00
#
_symmetry.space_group_name_H-M   'P 1'
#
loop_
_entity.id
_entity.type
_entity.pdbx_description
1 polymer ?
#
loop_
_entity_poly.entity_id
_entity_poly.type
_entity_poly.pdbx_seq_one_letter_code
_entity_poly.pdbx_strand_id
1 'polypeptide(L)'
;AAIHALCADSLHQERVVLYRALGDHASALRLLALELDDVDAAIQYCKKYSQPQPDASSSAGSTTVDGQQQPPPNNLWLTLLELCLRPGEGREPLYAAAVRVLHAPPATSTTTPPLDPLQVLATLPDAMPLHLAADVLARMVDGTAHARRQAQVVHALRRAQNLELRAEHAQLAGQRVVVGPGTCCAGCGGALVAGRVLH
;
A
#
# COMPACT_ATOMS: atom_id res chain seq x y z
N ALA A 1 41.30 -9.78 -13.27
CA ALA A 1 40.36 -9.78 -12.13
C ALA A 1 39.15 -8.88 -12.38
N ALA A 2 39.31 -7.61 -12.78
CA ALA A 2 38.19 -6.68 -12.97
C ALA A 2 37.19 -7.05 -14.10
N ILE A 3 37.65 -7.70 -15.18
CA ILE A 3 36.79 -8.06 -16.33
C ILE A 3 35.82 -9.21 -15.98
N HIS A 4 36.22 -10.14 -15.10
CA HIS A 4 35.33 -11.20 -14.62
C HIS A 4 34.26 -10.67 -13.66
N ALA A 5 34.56 -9.64 -12.87
CA ALA A 5 33.58 -8.98 -12.01
C ALA A 5 32.50 -8.27 -12.84
N LEU A 6 32.89 -7.53 -13.89
CA LEU A 6 31.94 -6.86 -14.78
C LEU A 6 31.01 -7.83 -15.55
N CYS A 7 31.54 -8.98 -16.01
CA CYS A 7 30.70 -10.02 -16.64
C CYS A 7 29.82 -10.78 -15.65
N ALA A 8 30.27 -10.94 -14.40
CA ALA A 8 29.45 -11.50 -13.34
C ALA A 8 28.30 -10.51 -13.04
N ASP A 9 28.59 -9.23 -12.82
CA ASP A 9 27.58 -8.21 -12.51
C ASP A 9 26.51 -8.09 -13.59
N SER A 10 26.89 -8.18 -14.88
CA SER A 10 25.91 -8.19 -15.98
C SER A 10 25.00 -9.41 -15.97
N LEU A 11 25.54 -10.60 -15.68
CA LEU A 11 24.76 -11.85 -15.63
C LEU A 11 23.75 -11.84 -14.47
N HIS A 12 24.14 -11.31 -13.31
CA HIS A 12 23.24 -11.25 -12.15
C HIS A 12 22.07 -10.29 -12.38
N GLN A 13 22.33 -9.13 -13.00
CA GLN A 13 21.26 -8.18 -13.35
C GLN A 13 20.27 -8.79 -14.35
N GLU A 14 20.76 -9.50 -15.37
CA GLU A 14 19.91 -10.22 -16.32
C GLU A 14 19.08 -11.31 -15.63
N ARG A 15 19.68 -12.10 -14.72
CA ARG A 15 18.97 -13.11 -13.93
C ARG A 15 17.87 -12.47 -13.05
N VAL A 16 18.13 -11.35 -12.41
CA VAL A 16 17.12 -10.62 -11.61
C VAL A 16 15.97 -10.13 -12.48
N VAL A 17 16.25 -9.67 -13.69
CA VAL A 17 15.22 -9.28 -14.68
C VAL A 17 14.41 -10.50 -15.14
N LEU A 18 15.04 -11.66 -15.33
CA LEU A 18 14.34 -12.91 -15.66
C LEU A 18 13.44 -13.38 -14.51
N TYR A 19 13.93 -13.43 -13.28
CA TYR A 19 13.11 -13.80 -12.11
C TYR A 19 11.94 -12.84 -11.90
N ARG A 20 12.14 -11.54 -12.18
CA ARG A 20 11.05 -10.55 -12.23
C ARG A 20 10.02 -10.91 -13.29
N ALA A 21 10.45 -11.22 -14.52
CA ALA A 21 9.54 -11.54 -15.62
C ALA A 21 8.74 -12.83 -15.36
N LEU A 22 9.31 -13.76 -14.59
CA LEU A 22 8.67 -15.00 -14.15
C LEU A 22 7.72 -14.79 -12.95
N GLY A 23 7.67 -13.60 -12.35
CA GLY A 23 6.89 -13.31 -11.14
C GLY A 23 7.48 -13.91 -9.85
N ASP A 24 8.66 -14.54 -9.92
CA ASP A 24 9.34 -15.12 -8.78
C ASP A 24 10.30 -14.11 -8.15
N HIS A 25 9.72 -13.21 -7.36
CA HIS A 25 10.49 -12.19 -6.65
C HIS A 25 11.30 -12.75 -5.47
N ALA A 26 10.94 -13.92 -4.92
CA ALA A 26 11.66 -14.53 -3.81
C ALA A 26 13.04 -14.99 -4.25
N SER A 27 13.13 -15.62 -5.43
CA SER A 27 14.40 -16.01 -6.04
C SER A 27 15.27 -14.81 -6.43
N ALA A 28 14.65 -13.72 -6.93
CA ALA A 28 15.37 -12.48 -7.22
C ALA A 28 16.01 -11.86 -5.97
N LEU A 29 15.26 -11.78 -4.87
CA LEU A 29 15.77 -11.26 -3.59
C LEU A 29 16.83 -12.17 -2.99
N ARG A 30 16.68 -13.49 -3.10
CA ARG A 30 17.68 -14.46 -2.66
C ARG A 30 19.02 -14.26 -3.38
N LEU A 31 18.99 -14.08 -4.70
CA LEU A 31 20.18 -13.80 -5.48
C LEU A 31 20.85 -12.50 -5.03
N LEU A 32 20.09 -11.42 -4.84
CA LEU A 32 20.63 -10.14 -4.40
C LEU A 32 21.18 -10.18 -2.97
N ALA A 33 20.44 -10.76 -2.02
CA ALA A 33 20.77 -10.72 -0.60
C ALA A 33 21.76 -11.81 -0.17
N LEU A 34 21.75 -13.00 -0.78
CA LEU A 34 22.59 -14.13 -0.38
C LEU A 34 23.72 -14.45 -1.36
N GLU A 35 23.52 -14.30 -2.68
CA GLU A 35 24.60 -14.56 -3.65
C GLU A 35 25.53 -13.35 -3.82
N LEU A 36 24.99 -12.13 -3.77
CA LEU A 36 25.75 -10.88 -3.95
C LEU A 36 26.09 -10.13 -2.65
N ASP A 37 25.49 -10.52 -1.51
CA ASP A 37 25.58 -9.82 -0.22
C ASP A 37 25.21 -8.32 -0.30
N ASP A 38 24.50 -7.90 -1.36
CA ASP A 38 24.09 -6.52 -1.60
C ASP A 38 22.65 -6.31 -1.12
N VAL A 39 22.54 -6.10 0.19
CA VAL A 39 21.27 -5.80 0.86
C VAL A 39 20.67 -4.48 0.36
N ASP A 40 21.50 -3.51 -0.06
CA ASP A 40 21.01 -2.22 -0.56
C ASP A 40 20.35 -2.36 -1.93
N ALA A 41 20.91 -3.17 -2.81
CA ALA A 41 20.29 -3.51 -4.09
C ALA A 41 18.95 -4.24 -3.86
N ALA A 42 18.88 -5.16 -2.89
CA ALA A 42 17.63 -5.82 -2.51
C ALA A 42 16.58 -4.82 -2.00
N ILE A 43 16.97 -3.88 -1.13
CA ILE A 43 16.08 -2.80 -0.63
C ILE A 43 15.61 -1.90 -1.77
N GLN A 44 16.48 -1.58 -2.73
CA GLN A 44 16.11 -0.77 -3.90
C GLN A 44 15.17 -1.54 -4.84
N TYR A 45 15.40 -2.83 -5.04
CA TYR A 45 14.52 -3.71 -5.82
C TYR A 45 13.13 -3.73 -5.20
N CYS A 46 13.08 -4.00 -3.89
CA CYS A 46 11.90 -3.84 -3.07
C CYS A 46 11.22 -2.50 -3.38
N LYS A 47 11.88 -1.35 -3.13
CA LYS A 47 11.30 0.00 -3.32
C LYS A 47 10.67 0.24 -4.68
N LYS A 48 11.25 -0.33 -5.74
CA LYS A 48 10.76 -0.19 -7.12
C LYS A 48 9.53 -1.05 -7.40
N TYR A 49 9.40 -2.21 -6.78
CA TYR A 49 8.43 -3.24 -7.18
C TYR A 49 7.35 -3.55 -6.12
N SER A 50 7.39 -2.96 -4.93
CA SER A 50 6.26 -3.03 -3.98
C SER A 50 5.09 -2.13 -4.34
N GLN A 51 5.23 -1.26 -5.34
CA GLN A 51 4.09 -0.50 -5.82
C GLN A 51 3.11 -1.46 -6.50
N PRO A 52 1.81 -1.41 -6.16
CA PRO A 52 0.81 -2.22 -6.84
C PRO A 52 0.89 -1.92 -8.33
N GLN A 53 1.02 -2.96 -9.14
CA GLN A 53 1.01 -2.83 -10.58
C GLN A 53 -0.26 -2.06 -10.99
N PRO A 54 -0.16 -1.01 -11.82
CA PRO A 54 -1.33 -0.23 -12.27
C PRO A 54 -2.20 -0.98 -13.31
N ASP A 55 -1.98 -2.28 -13.53
CA ASP A 55 -2.63 -3.09 -14.56
C ASP A 55 -3.65 -4.10 -13.98
N ALA A 56 -4.38 -3.72 -12.94
CA ALA A 56 -5.60 -4.43 -12.53
C ALA A 56 -6.80 -3.49 -12.30
N SER A 57 -6.73 -2.25 -12.80
CA SER A 57 -7.93 -1.43 -12.98
C SER A 57 -8.64 -1.86 -14.26
N SER A 58 -9.37 -2.97 -14.19
CA SER A 58 -10.54 -3.25 -15.04
C SER A 58 -11.46 -4.23 -14.31
N SER A 59 -12.61 -3.72 -13.85
CA SER A 59 -13.81 -4.44 -13.40
C SER A 59 -13.67 -5.43 -12.23
N ALA A 60 -13.91 -4.96 -11.00
CA ALA A 60 -14.66 -5.73 -10.01
C ALA A 60 -14.95 -4.88 -8.75
N GLY A 61 -16.11 -4.22 -8.75
CA GLY A 61 -16.93 -4.27 -7.55
C GLY A 61 -17.30 -5.75 -7.33
N SER A 62 -16.53 -6.46 -6.50
CA SER A 62 -16.85 -7.83 -6.09
C SER A 62 -17.24 -7.82 -4.62
N THR A 63 -18.51 -7.50 -4.36
CA THR A 63 -19.24 -8.16 -3.28
C THR A 63 -19.34 -9.65 -3.63
N THR A 64 -18.34 -10.42 -3.22
CA THR A 64 -18.42 -11.88 -3.16
C THR A 64 -18.09 -12.29 -1.73
N VAL A 65 -19.17 -12.55 -1.00
CA VAL A 65 -19.19 -13.52 0.09
C VAL A 65 -18.71 -14.83 -0.53
N ASP A 66 -17.47 -15.23 -0.30
CA ASP A 66 -17.05 -16.64 -0.19
C ASP A 66 -15.55 -16.72 0.09
N GLY A 67 -15.19 -17.56 1.06
CA GLY A 67 -13.85 -17.71 1.60
C GLY A 67 -12.90 -18.42 0.64
N GLN A 68 -12.22 -17.64 -0.19
CA GLN A 68 -10.98 -18.05 -0.83
C GLN A 68 -9.86 -17.20 -0.26
N GLN A 69 -8.97 -17.85 0.49
CA GLN A 69 -7.67 -17.31 0.86
C GLN A 69 -6.91 -17.02 -0.43
N GLN A 70 -7.08 -15.81 -0.94
CA GLN A 70 -6.11 -15.21 -1.83
C GLN A 70 -4.78 -15.24 -1.07
N PRO A 71 -3.72 -15.88 -1.61
CA PRO A 71 -2.41 -15.83 -0.96
C PRO A 71 -2.10 -14.35 -0.71
N PRO A 72 -1.58 -14.01 0.48
CA PRO A 72 -1.37 -12.63 0.87
C PRO A 72 -0.62 -11.93 -0.27
N PRO A 73 -0.91 -10.64 -0.56
CA PRO A 73 -0.09 -9.89 -1.49
C PRO A 73 1.36 -10.13 -1.07
N ASN A 74 2.17 -10.71 -1.96
CA ASN A 74 3.54 -11.10 -1.66
C ASN A 74 4.26 -9.84 -1.19
N ASN A 75 4.30 -9.67 0.14
CA ASN A 75 4.87 -8.51 0.77
C ASN A 75 6.36 -8.68 0.60
N LEU A 76 6.88 -8.06 -0.46
CA LEU A 76 8.25 -8.22 -0.92
C LEU A 76 9.28 -7.86 0.18
N TRP A 77 8.85 -7.10 1.19
CA TRP A 77 9.65 -6.73 2.36
C TRP A 77 9.65 -7.84 3.41
N LEU A 78 8.51 -8.49 3.63
CA LEU A 78 8.42 -9.63 4.54
C LEU A 78 9.22 -10.80 3.98
N THR A 79 9.16 -11.04 2.66
CA THR A 79 9.98 -12.08 2.03
C THR A 79 11.47 -11.76 2.12
N LEU A 80 11.89 -10.50 1.93
CA LEU A 80 13.28 -10.09 2.15
C LEU A 80 13.70 -10.27 3.62
N LEU A 81 12.84 -9.89 4.56
CA LEU A 81 13.08 -10.03 5.99
C LEU A 81 13.23 -11.52 6.39
N GLU A 82 12.32 -12.38 5.92
CA GLU A 82 12.38 -13.82 6.14
C GLU A 82 13.65 -14.44 5.55
N LEU A 83 14.07 -14.02 4.35
CA LEU A 83 15.31 -14.47 3.72
C LEU A 83 16.55 -14.08 4.53
N CYS A 84 16.58 -12.87 5.10
CA CYS A 84 17.68 -12.43 5.96
C CYS A 84 17.70 -13.16 7.32
N LEU A 85 16.53 -13.50 7.88
CA LEU A 85 16.40 -14.17 9.17
C LEU A 85 16.57 -15.69 9.10
N ARG A 86 16.26 -16.31 7.95
CA ARG A 86 16.35 -17.76 7.72
C ARG A 86 16.92 -18.08 6.34
N PRO A 87 18.23 -17.87 6.11
CA PRO A 87 18.87 -18.37 4.91
C PRO A 87 19.01 -19.89 5.05
N GLY A 88 18.07 -20.67 4.52
CA GLY A 88 17.97 -22.14 4.67
C GLY A 88 19.16 -22.98 4.14
N GLU A 89 20.33 -22.37 3.90
CA GLU A 89 21.56 -22.97 3.40
C GLU A 89 22.61 -23.22 4.50
N GLY A 90 22.21 -23.34 5.78
CA GLY A 90 23.16 -23.49 6.89
C GLY A 90 24.04 -22.25 7.14
N ARG A 91 23.67 -21.11 6.56
CA ARG A 91 24.31 -19.82 6.82
C ARG A 91 23.78 -19.22 8.11
N GLU A 92 24.62 -18.43 8.77
CA GLU A 92 24.19 -17.65 9.92
C GLU A 92 23.16 -16.59 9.49
N PRO A 93 22.15 -16.32 10.33
CA PRO A 93 21.18 -15.28 10.06
C PRO A 93 21.84 -13.89 10.00
N LEU A 94 21.57 -13.11 8.94
CA LEU A 94 22.13 -11.78 8.76
C LEU A 94 21.30 -10.75 9.55
N TYR A 95 21.52 -10.67 10.87
CA TYR A 95 20.80 -9.73 11.72
C TYR A 95 21.05 -8.27 11.37
N ALA A 96 22.28 -7.90 10.98
CA ALA A 96 22.61 -6.54 10.56
C ALA A 96 21.83 -6.14 9.29
N ALA A 97 21.68 -7.06 8.33
CA ALA A 97 20.87 -6.85 7.13
C ALA A 97 19.39 -6.71 7.48
N ALA A 98 18.86 -7.58 8.34
CA ALA A 98 17.46 -7.52 8.79
C ALA A 98 17.13 -6.19 9.48
N VAL A 99 18.03 -5.70 10.35
CA VAL A 99 17.91 -4.38 10.99
C VAL A 99 17.91 -3.27 9.93
N ARG A 100 18.80 -3.32 8.94
CA ARG A 100 18.81 -2.34 7.84
C ARG A 100 17.50 -2.35 7.03
N VAL A 101 16.93 -3.52 6.75
CA VAL A 101 15.63 -3.64 6.06
C VAL A 101 14.51 -3.04 6.90
N LEU A 102 14.51 -3.26 8.23
CA LEU A 102 13.56 -2.66 9.17
C LEU A 102 13.72 -1.13 9.26
N HIS A 103 14.95 -0.62 9.27
CA HIS A 103 15.27 0.81 9.29
C HIS A 103 15.08 1.52 7.94
N ALA A 104 14.96 0.77 6.85
CA ALA A 104 14.69 1.29 5.51
C ALA A 104 13.23 1.05 5.08
N PRO A 105 12.21 1.40 5.90
CA PRO A 105 10.82 1.20 5.51
C PRO A 105 10.54 1.94 4.20
N PRO A 106 9.55 1.46 3.42
CA PRO A 106 9.31 1.93 2.07
C PRO A 106 9.20 3.45 2.06
N ALA A 107 9.94 4.05 1.12
CA ALA A 107 9.97 5.48 0.94
C ALA A 107 8.54 6.01 0.87
N THR A 108 8.26 6.98 1.71
CA THR A 108 7.01 7.68 1.90
C THR A 108 6.57 8.41 0.62
N SER A 109 6.09 7.67 -0.37
CA SER A 109 5.25 8.21 -1.43
C SER A 109 3.97 7.40 -1.45
N THR A 110 2.98 7.93 -0.72
CA THR A 110 1.56 7.87 -1.06
C THR A 110 1.08 6.52 -1.61
N THR A 111 0.37 5.73 -0.79
CA THR A 111 -0.35 4.49 -1.20
C THR A 111 0.42 3.18 -1.05
N THR A 112 1.26 3.02 -0.03
CA THR A 112 1.70 1.68 0.41
C THR A 112 1.53 1.60 1.92
N PRO A 113 0.75 0.63 2.45
CA PRO A 113 0.60 0.49 3.88
C PRO A 113 2.00 0.25 4.49
N PRO A 114 2.35 0.93 5.60
CA PRO A 114 3.54 0.57 6.34
C PRO A 114 3.43 -0.92 6.69
N LEU A 115 4.56 -1.62 6.65
CA LEU A 115 4.68 -2.97 7.19
C LEU A 115 3.87 -3.07 8.49
N ASP A 116 2.94 -4.02 8.56
CA ASP A 116 2.13 -4.21 9.75
C ASP A 116 3.05 -4.61 10.91
N PRO A 117 3.13 -3.81 11.99
CA PRO A 117 4.01 -4.13 13.12
C PRO A 117 3.72 -5.50 13.71
N LEU A 118 2.48 -5.98 13.63
CA LEU A 118 2.12 -7.32 14.13
C LEU A 118 2.71 -8.44 13.27
N GLN A 119 2.74 -8.27 11.93
CA GLN A 119 3.33 -9.25 11.02
C GLN A 119 4.86 -9.30 11.15
N VAL A 120 5.49 -8.14 11.38
CA VAL A 120 6.93 -8.05 11.65
C VAL A 120 7.29 -8.73 12.97
N LEU A 121 6.49 -8.53 14.01
CA LEU A 121 6.69 -9.21 15.30
C LEU A 121 6.48 -10.73 15.20
N ALA A 122 5.53 -11.19 14.39
CA ALA A 122 5.28 -12.63 14.20
C ALA A 122 6.39 -13.35 13.41
N THR A 123 7.14 -12.62 12.58
CA THR A 123 8.22 -13.18 11.74
C THR A 123 9.59 -13.13 12.41
N LEU A 124 9.74 -12.38 13.50
CA LEU A 124 11.00 -12.23 14.22
C LEU A 124 11.32 -13.48 15.07
N PRO A 125 12.52 -14.10 14.93
CA PRO A 125 12.93 -15.22 15.77
C PRO A 125 13.38 -14.76 17.16
N ASP A 126 13.13 -15.59 18.19
CA ASP A 126 13.49 -15.33 19.60
C ASP A 126 15.00 -15.14 19.83
N ALA A 127 15.83 -15.64 18.91
CA ALA A 127 17.28 -15.48 18.95
C ALA A 127 17.75 -14.07 18.54
N MET A 128 16.87 -13.24 17.95
CA MET A 128 17.25 -11.91 17.50
C MET A 128 17.36 -10.94 18.70
N PRO A 129 18.48 -10.19 18.83
CA PRO A 129 18.58 -9.15 19.85
C PRO A 129 17.56 -8.03 19.62
N LEU A 130 16.48 -8.04 20.40
CA LEU A 130 15.36 -7.09 20.31
C LEU A 130 15.82 -5.62 20.44
N HIS A 131 16.92 -5.37 21.16
CA HIS A 131 17.46 -4.03 21.36
C HIS A 131 17.87 -3.33 20.05
N LEU A 132 18.27 -4.09 19.02
CA LEU A 132 18.62 -3.51 17.71
C LEU A 132 17.39 -3.07 16.90
N ALA A 133 16.23 -3.68 17.16
CA ALA A 133 14.98 -3.38 16.45
C ALA A 133 14.02 -2.50 17.27
N ALA A 134 14.25 -2.33 18.57
CA ALA A 134 13.33 -1.68 19.50
C ALA A 134 12.93 -0.26 19.07
N ASP A 135 13.91 0.56 18.67
CA ASP A 135 13.65 1.94 18.23
C ASP A 135 12.78 2.01 16.97
N VAL A 136 12.97 1.08 16.03
CA VAL A 136 12.17 0.99 14.81
C VAL A 136 10.76 0.53 15.14
N LEU A 137 10.64 -0.53 15.94
CA LEU A 137 9.34 -1.09 16.35
C LEU A 137 8.52 -0.05 17.12
N ALA A 138 9.14 0.70 18.02
CA ALA A 138 8.50 1.82 18.73
C ALA A 138 7.96 2.86 17.74
N ARG A 139 8.79 3.31 16.79
CA ARG A 139 8.35 4.26 15.73
C ARG A 139 7.21 3.71 14.88
N MET A 140 7.22 2.42 14.55
CA MET A 140 6.15 1.79 13.78
C MET A 140 4.83 1.77 14.55
N VAL A 141 4.87 1.36 15.83
CA VAL A 141 3.68 1.34 16.70
C VAL A 141 3.13 2.75 16.90
N ASP A 142 4.00 3.73 17.17
CA ASP A 142 3.59 5.13 17.29
C ASP A 142 2.99 5.67 15.99
N GLY A 143 3.59 5.33 14.86
CA GLY A 143 3.11 5.68 13.52
C GLY A 143 1.72 5.11 13.22
N THR A 144 1.48 3.83 13.54
CA THR A 144 0.15 3.22 13.36
C THR A 144 -0.90 3.84 14.27
N ALA A 145 -0.57 4.13 15.53
CA ALA A 145 -1.46 4.81 16.45
C ALA A 145 -1.79 6.24 15.99
N HIS A 146 -0.78 6.97 15.48
CA HIS A 146 -0.96 8.31 14.91
C HIS A 146 -1.85 8.27 13.67
N ALA A 147 -1.57 7.38 12.71
CA ALA A 147 -2.36 7.21 11.50
C ALA A 147 -3.82 6.85 11.82
N ARG A 148 -4.06 5.98 12.81
CA ARG A 148 -5.41 5.64 13.28
C ARG A 148 -6.16 6.85 13.83
N ARG A 149 -5.52 7.64 14.70
CA ARG A 149 -6.12 8.87 15.26
C ARG A 149 -6.42 9.88 14.14
N GLN A 150 -5.49 10.09 13.21
CA GLN A 150 -5.68 10.98 12.08
C GLN A 150 -6.83 10.51 11.16
N ALA A 151 -6.90 9.22 10.86
CA ALA A 151 -8.00 8.64 10.08
C ALA A 151 -9.35 8.80 10.77
N GLN A 152 -9.41 8.64 12.10
CA GLN A 152 -10.64 8.89 12.87
C GLN A 152 -11.08 10.35 12.78
N VAL A 153 -10.15 11.30 12.90
CA VAL A 153 -10.44 12.73 12.74
C VAL A 153 -10.95 13.03 11.32
N VAL A 154 -10.26 12.55 10.29
CA VAL A 154 -10.68 12.74 8.89
C VAL A 154 -12.06 12.11 8.65
N HIS A 155 -12.29 10.89 9.12
CA HIS A 155 -13.59 10.22 9.00
C HIS A 155 -14.71 11.01 9.70
N ALA A 156 -14.47 11.50 10.91
CA ALA A 156 -15.44 12.33 11.64
C ALA A 156 -15.75 13.62 10.89
N LEU A 157 -14.75 14.30 10.33
CA LEU A 157 -14.94 15.51 9.52
C LEU A 157 -15.72 15.21 8.24
N ARG A 158 -15.37 14.15 7.51
CA ARG A 158 -16.10 13.72 6.31
C ARG A 158 -17.55 13.38 6.63
N ARG A 159 -17.80 12.75 7.78
CA ARG A 159 -19.15 12.45 8.26
C ARG A 159 -19.93 13.73 8.57
N ALA A 160 -19.33 14.72 9.23
CA ALA A 160 -19.96 16.00 9.52
C ALA A 160 -20.34 16.74 8.22
N GLN A 161 -19.41 16.87 7.27
CA GLN A 161 -19.65 17.48 5.96
C GLN A 161 -20.77 16.77 5.19
N ASN A 162 -20.79 15.43 5.20
CA ASN A 162 -21.83 14.67 4.52
C ASN A 162 -23.22 14.93 5.15
N LEU A 163 -23.29 15.04 6.47
CA LEU A 163 -24.53 15.37 7.17
C LEU A 163 -25.02 16.79 6.85
N GLU A 164 -24.13 17.78 6.78
CA GLU A 164 -24.45 19.16 6.40
C GLU A 164 -25.05 19.22 4.99
N LEU A 165 -24.37 18.60 4.00
CA LEU A 165 -24.85 18.54 2.62
C LEU A 165 -26.21 17.83 2.50
N ARG A 166 -26.42 16.77 3.29
CA ARG A 166 -27.72 16.07 3.33
C ARG A 166 -28.82 16.93 3.94
N ALA A 167 -28.50 17.72 4.97
CA ALA A 167 -29.45 18.64 5.59
C ALA A 167 -29.84 19.76 4.61
N GLU A 168 -28.87 20.36 3.91
CA GLU A 168 -29.12 21.36 2.88
C GLU A 168 -29.99 20.79 1.75
N HIS A 169 -29.65 19.59 1.25
CA HIS A 169 -30.44 18.92 0.24
C HIS A 169 -31.88 18.63 0.73
N ALA A 170 -32.05 18.18 1.97
CA ALA A 170 -33.37 17.95 2.55
C ALA A 170 -34.18 19.23 2.72
N GLN A 171 -33.54 20.36 3.07
CA GLN A 171 -34.17 21.67 3.14
C GLN A 171 -34.65 22.12 1.77
N LEU A 172 -33.78 22.06 0.75
CA LEU A 172 -34.13 22.44 -0.62
C LEU A 172 -35.22 21.52 -1.21
N ALA A 173 -35.12 20.21 -0.99
CA ALA A 173 -36.14 19.26 -1.46
C ALA A 173 -37.48 19.39 -0.71
N GLY A 174 -37.45 19.85 0.54
CA GLY A 174 -38.64 20.10 1.37
C GLY A 174 -39.32 21.44 1.10
N GLN A 175 -38.65 22.38 0.44
CA GLN A 175 -39.24 23.67 0.07
C GLN A 175 -40.40 23.47 -0.90
N ARG A 176 -41.61 23.80 -0.45
CA ARG A 176 -42.79 23.79 -1.31
C ARG A 176 -42.83 25.10 -2.09
N VAL A 177 -42.59 25.02 -3.40
CA VAL A 177 -42.73 26.15 -4.31
C VAL A 177 -44.10 26.08 -4.98
N VAL A 178 -44.90 27.14 -4.82
CA VAL A 178 -46.18 27.27 -5.55
C VAL A 178 -45.87 27.79 -6.95
N VAL A 179 -46.02 26.92 -7.95
CA VAL A 179 -45.84 27.26 -9.36
C VAL A 179 -47.13 27.93 -9.86
N GLY A 180 -47.03 29.21 -10.20
CA GLY A 180 -48.14 30.03 -10.72
C GLY A 180 -48.01 30.28 -12.23
N PRO A 181 -49.01 30.89 -12.88
CA PRO A 181 -49.00 31.11 -14.33
C PRO A 181 -47.90 32.08 -14.83
N GLY A 182 -47.22 32.79 -13.93
CA GLY A 182 -46.08 33.67 -14.24
C GLY A 182 -44.73 33.17 -13.72
N THR A 183 -44.65 31.98 -13.11
CA THR A 183 -43.36 31.45 -12.61
C THR A 183 -42.56 30.85 -13.76
N CYS A 184 -41.35 31.37 -13.99
CA CYS A 184 -40.40 30.87 -14.96
C CYS A 184 -39.31 30.03 -14.30
N CYS A 185 -38.74 29.08 -15.05
CA CYS A 185 -37.61 28.28 -14.59
C CYS A 185 -36.36 29.16 -14.44
N ALA A 186 -35.69 29.09 -13.30
CA ALA A 186 -34.48 29.87 -13.02
C ALA A 186 -33.29 29.49 -13.93
N GLY A 187 -33.28 28.29 -14.53
CA GLY A 187 -32.21 27.83 -15.42
C GLY A 187 -32.41 28.18 -16.89
N CYS A 188 -33.63 28.07 -17.41
CA CYS A 188 -33.92 28.25 -18.85
C CYS A 188 -34.90 29.38 -19.18
N GLY A 189 -35.48 30.06 -18.19
CA GLY A 189 -36.41 31.18 -18.38
C GLY A 189 -37.80 30.80 -18.91
N GLY A 190 -38.03 29.54 -19.28
CA GLY A 190 -39.31 29.04 -19.78
C GLY A 190 -40.41 29.04 -18.72
N ALA A 191 -41.66 29.27 -19.13
CA ALA A 191 -42.81 29.23 -18.23
C ALA A 191 -43.04 27.81 -17.68
N LEU A 192 -43.24 27.71 -16.37
CA LEU A 192 -43.53 26.45 -15.69
C LEU A 192 -45.05 26.23 -15.62
N VAL A 193 -45.55 25.20 -16.29
CA VAL A 193 -46.96 24.81 -16.23
C VAL A 193 -47.05 23.40 -15.64
N ALA A 194 -47.81 23.26 -14.54
CA ALA A 194 -47.99 21.98 -13.83
C ALA A 194 -46.69 21.23 -13.47
N GLY A 195 -45.62 21.99 -13.17
CA GLY A 195 -44.32 21.42 -12.77
C GLY A 195 -43.43 20.93 -13.92
N ARG A 196 -43.76 21.23 -15.18
CA ARG A 196 -42.89 20.97 -16.34
C ARG A 196 -42.58 22.29 -17.08
N VAL A 197 -41.38 22.36 -17.66
CA VAL A 197 -40.97 23.45 -18.54
C VAL A 197 -41.57 23.20 -19.92
N LEU A 198 -42.35 24.15 -20.43
CA LEU A 198 -42.77 24.15 -21.84
C LEU A 198 -41.62 24.72 -22.68
N HIS A 199 -41.09 23.91 -23.60
CA HIS A 199 -40.12 24.31 -24.61
C HIS A 199 -40.84 24.77 -25.89
#